data_AF-A0A3D3KRB2-F1
#
_entry.id   AF-A0A3D3KRB2-F1
#
_cell.length_a   1.000
_cell.length_b   1.000
_cell.length_c   1.000
_cell.angle_alpha   90.00
_cell.angle_beta   90.00
_cell.angle_gamma   90.00
#
_symmetry.space_group_name_H-M   'P 1'
#
loop_
_entity.id
_entity.type
_entity.pdbx_description
1 polymer ?
#
loop_
_entity_poly.entity_id
_entity_poly.type
_entity_poly.pdbx_seq_one_letter_code
_entity_poly.pdbx_strand_id
1 'polypeptide(L)'
;MKEKEKTPPRCTDCDMGKNSARETPVAEDAFHRSNVNKTCGQCHEDYLFTYCTNMHGQLSTLGVLTDEVPNCYDCHGGHDILKSDNPDSNVGENHKVETCGKCHTGAGKNFVKHIAHPAFKTRKFYAEAYKTFTEKGILGVLADPQSYLALVFVLYMGIIAQAFSMFGGHALLMWIRTLLDERKGGGGHDH
;
A
#
# COMPACT_ATOMS: atom_id res chain seq x y z
N MET A 1 6.50 5.44 -18.87
CA MET A 1 5.03 5.55 -18.67
C MET A 1 4.64 6.98 -18.99
N LYS A 2 3.73 7.25 -19.93
CA LYS A 2 3.34 8.63 -20.29
C LYS A 2 2.55 9.22 -19.12
N GLU A 3 3.22 9.95 -18.24
CA GLU A 3 2.55 11.02 -17.50
C GLU A 3 1.77 11.82 -18.55
N LYS A 4 0.47 12.00 -18.33
CA LYS A 4 -0.36 12.86 -19.19
C LYS A 4 0.45 14.13 -19.47
N GLU A 5 0.50 14.62 -20.71
CA GLU A 5 1.13 15.90 -21.05
C GLU A 5 0.59 16.98 -20.11
N LYS A 6 1.30 17.20 -19.00
CA LYS A 6 1.02 18.21 -18.01
C LYS A 6 2.17 19.20 -18.12
N THR A 7 1.83 20.47 -18.11
CA THR A 7 2.80 21.56 -18.07
C THR A 7 3.74 21.36 -16.88
N PRO A 8 5.07 21.48 -17.05
CA PRO A 8 6.00 21.40 -15.94
C PRO A 8 5.64 22.42 -14.85
N PRO A 9 5.80 22.06 -13.56
CA PRO A 9 5.55 23.00 -12.48
C PRO A 9 6.51 24.19 -12.59
N ARG A 10 6.00 25.39 -12.30
CA ARG A 10 6.77 26.64 -12.20
C ARG A 10 7.13 26.91 -10.75
N CYS A 11 8.02 27.87 -10.52
CA CYS A 11 8.44 28.25 -9.17
C CYS A 11 7.24 28.54 -8.25
N THR A 12 6.21 29.21 -8.77
CA THR A 12 4.97 29.53 -8.03
C THR A 12 4.11 28.34 -7.66
N ASP A 13 4.31 27.20 -8.31
CA ASP A 13 3.51 26.00 -8.09
C ASP A 13 4.06 25.20 -6.89
N CYS A 14 5.33 25.41 -6.55
CA CYS A 14 6.00 24.80 -5.40
C CYS A 14 6.30 25.80 -4.27
N ASP A 15 6.55 27.08 -4.58
CA ASP A 15 6.73 28.13 -3.58
C ASP A 15 5.41 28.37 -2.86
N MET A 16 5.33 27.85 -1.64
CA MET A 16 4.21 28.00 -0.70
C MET A 16 4.11 29.43 -0.11
N GLY A 17 4.39 30.46 -0.91
CA GLY A 17 4.24 31.87 -0.57
C GLY A 17 4.99 32.29 0.70
N LYS A 18 4.38 33.19 1.49
CA LYS A 18 4.94 33.84 2.70
C LYS A 18 5.31 32.88 3.85
N ASN A 19 5.15 31.57 3.66
CA ASN A 19 5.32 30.56 4.69
C ASN A 19 6.45 29.55 4.41
N SER A 20 7.22 29.69 3.32
CA SER A 20 8.52 28.99 3.26
C SER A 20 9.52 29.80 4.10
N ALA A 21 9.72 29.38 5.35
CA ALA A 21 10.75 29.99 6.19
C ALA A 21 12.11 29.72 5.53
N ARG A 22 12.65 30.75 4.89
CA ARG A 22 13.87 30.73 4.07
C ARG A 22 15.15 30.38 4.85
N GLU A 23 15.05 30.11 6.16
CA GLU A 23 16.21 30.02 7.06
C GLU A 23 16.22 28.82 8.02
N THR A 24 15.26 27.89 7.94
CA THR A 24 15.32 26.61 8.70
C THR A 24 15.81 25.48 7.81
N PRO A 25 16.65 24.55 8.31
CA PRO A 25 16.96 23.31 7.58
C PRO A 25 15.64 22.64 7.17
N VAL A 26 15.48 22.42 5.88
CA VAL A 26 14.25 21.89 5.24
C VAL A 26 13.76 20.59 5.91
N ALA A 27 14.69 19.84 6.51
CA ALA A 27 14.45 18.59 7.21
C ALA A 27 13.75 18.75 8.58
N GLU A 28 13.87 19.89 9.26
CA GLU A 28 13.35 20.10 10.63
C GLU A 28 12.13 21.03 10.68
N ASP A 29 11.80 21.73 9.59
CA ASP A 29 10.63 22.62 9.55
C ASP A 29 9.33 21.84 9.41
N ALA A 30 8.57 21.78 10.50
CA ALA A 30 7.25 21.16 10.54
C ALA A 30 6.30 21.76 9.49
N PHE A 31 6.36 23.07 9.24
CA PHE A 31 5.47 23.69 8.25
C PHE A 31 5.78 23.18 6.85
N HIS A 32 7.05 23.17 6.43
CA HIS A 32 7.49 22.60 5.17
C HIS A 32 7.07 21.13 5.05
N ARG A 33 7.45 20.28 6.02
CA ARG A 33 7.17 18.84 5.98
C ARG A 33 5.68 18.51 5.90
N SER A 34 4.83 19.28 6.58
CA SER A 34 3.37 19.09 6.55
C SER A 34 2.74 19.34 5.19
N ASN A 35 3.44 20.09 4.32
CA ASN A 35 2.90 20.57 3.06
C ASN A 35 3.50 19.89 1.83
N VAL A 36 4.75 19.42 1.89
CA VAL A 36 5.44 18.77 0.74
C VAL A 36 4.57 17.72 0.06
N ASN A 37 4.02 16.78 0.83
CA ASN A 37 3.20 15.69 0.28
C ASN A 37 1.96 16.23 -0.45
N LYS A 38 1.32 17.27 0.09
CA LYS A 38 0.15 17.90 -0.54
C LYS A 38 0.54 18.62 -1.82
N THR A 39 1.64 19.38 -1.82
CA THR A 39 2.14 20.11 -2.98
C THR A 39 2.42 19.18 -4.16
N CYS A 40 3.17 18.08 -3.94
CA CYS A 40 3.42 17.10 -4.99
C CYS A 40 2.12 16.40 -5.44
N GLY A 41 1.23 16.11 -4.50
CA GLY A 41 -0.07 15.46 -4.76
C GLY A 41 -1.06 16.27 -5.60
N GLN A 42 -0.92 17.60 -5.68
CA GLN A 42 -1.77 18.44 -6.55
C GLN A 42 -1.68 17.99 -8.03
N CYS A 43 -0.50 17.53 -8.44
CA CYS A 43 -0.26 17.02 -9.79
C CYS A 43 -0.15 15.49 -9.85
N HIS A 44 0.33 14.86 -8.78
CA HIS A 44 0.62 13.42 -8.68
C HIS A 44 -0.32 12.69 -7.69
N GLU A 45 -1.63 12.93 -7.81
CA GLU A 45 -2.66 12.39 -6.90
C GLU A 45 -2.57 10.87 -6.71
N ASP A 46 -2.44 10.11 -7.81
CA ASP A 46 -2.34 8.64 -7.77
C ASP A 46 -1.14 8.16 -6.94
N TYR A 47 -0.01 8.87 -7.03
CA TYR A 47 1.21 8.53 -6.28
C TYR A 47 1.15 8.99 -4.84
N LEU A 48 0.52 10.16 -4.57
CA LEU A 48 0.25 10.59 -3.19
C LEU A 48 -0.63 9.55 -2.49
N PHE A 49 -1.68 9.06 -3.17
CA PHE A 49 -2.55 8.05 -2.60
C PHE A 49 -1.78 6.77 -2.23
N THR A 50 -0.99 6.21 -3.14
CA THR A 50 -0.24 4.98 -2.85
C THR A 50 0.91 5.20 -1.88
N TYR A 51 1.53 6.38 -1.87
CA TYR A 51 2.47 6.76 -0.82
C TYR A 51 1.80 6.77 0.56
N CYS A 52 0.61 7.35 0.70
CA CYS A 52 -0.12 7.38 1.98
C CYS A 52 -0.54 5.99 2.49
N THR A 53 -0.49 4.95 1.65
CA THR A 53 -0.73 3.56 2.09
C THR A 53 0.51 2.87 2.67
N ASN A 54 1.71 3.44 2.50
CA ASN A 54 2.93 2.92 3.10
C ASN A 54 3.14 3.50 4.52
N MET A 55 4.06 2.92 5.28
CA MET A 55 4.31 3.34 6.67
C MET A 55 4.77 4.80 6.79
N HIS A 56 5.66 5.28 5.91
CA HIS A 56 6.11 6.68 5.93
C HIS A 56 4.96 7.66 5.67
N GLY A 57 4.10 7.35 4.69
CA GLY A 57 2.94 8.16 4.35
C GLY A 57 1.83 8.11 5.40
N GLN A 58 1.61 6.96 6.05
CA GLN A 58 0.70 6.83 7.18
C GLN A 58 1.14 7.69 8.36
N LEU A 59 2.42 7.61 8.75
CA LEU A 59 2.97 8.43 9.84
C LEU A 59 2.92 9.92 9.51
N SER A 60 3.25 10.30 8.28
CA SER A 60 3.11 11.68 7.81
C SER A 60 1.67 12.18 7.89
N THR A 61 0.69 11.33 7.54
CA THR A 61 -0.75 11.65 7.59
C THR A 61 -1.25 11.80 9.04
N LEU A 62 -0.66 11.05 9.97
CA LEU A 62 -0.93 11.16 11.41
C LEU A 62 -0.26 12.40 12.05
N GLY A 63 0.49 13.19 11.28
CA GLY A 63 1.13 14.41 11.76
C GLY A 63 2.52 14.20 12.37
N VAL A 64 3.18 13.07 12.10
CA VAL A 64 4.58 12.88 12.46
C VAL A 64 5.45 13.63 11.46
N LEU A 65 5.94 14.80 11.85
CA LEU A 65 6.68 15.74 11.00
C LEU A 65 8.16 15.79 11.39
N THR A 66 8.80 14.62 11.46
CA THR A 66 10.23 14.46 11.76
C THR A 66 10.99 14.02 10.52
N ASP A 67 12.30 14.25 10.51
CA ASP A 67 13.24 13.77 9.49
C ASP A 67 13.35 12.25 9.42
N GLU A 68 12.99 11.54 10.50
CA GLU A 68 12.86 10.07 10.53
C GLU A 68 11.74 9.54 9.63
N VAL A 69 10.76 10.37 9.27
CA VAL A 69 9.62 9.99 8.41
C VAL A 69 9.76 10.71 7.07
N PRO A 70 10.39 10.09 6.05
CA PRO A 70 10.72 10.78 4.81
C PRO A 70 9.47 11.11 3.99
N ASN A 71 9.42 12.33 3.47
CA ASN A 71 8.40 12.83 2.55
C ASN A 71 8.88 12.78 1.08
N CYS A 72 8.11 13.33 0.15
CA CYS A 72 8.48 13.34 -1.28
C CYS A 72 9.86 13.98 -1.54
N TYR A 73 10.17 15.07 -0.83
CA TYR A 73 11.42 15.82 -0.98
C TYR A 73 12.64 15.04 -0.46
N ASP A 74 12.52 14.36 0.68
CA ASP A 74 13.64 13.64 1.29
C ASP A 74 14.20 12.53 0.37
N CYS A 75 13.32 11.93 -0.45
CA CYS A 75 13.68 10.90 -1.43
C CYS A 75 14.01 11.46 -2.81
N HIS A 76 13.21 12.40 -3.34
CA HIS A 76 13.35 12.87 -4.73
C HIS A 76 14.25 14.10 -4.89
N GLY A 77 14.44 14.90 -3.85
CA GLY A 77 15.05 16.22 -3.93
C GLY A 77 14.02 17.33 -4.18
N GLY A 78 14.49 18.51 -4.57
CA GLY A 78 13.67 19.72 -4.70
C GLY A 78 13.80 20.42 -6.05
N HIS A 79 14.96 21.00 -6.33
CA HIS A 79 15.23 21.73 -7.58
C HIS A 79 15.88 20.87 -8.67
N ASP A 80 16.29 19.66 -8.31
CA ASP A 80 17.04 18.69 -9.09
C ASP A 80 16.24 17.39 -9.29
N ILE A 81 14.91 17.46 -9.22
CA ILE A 81 14.03 16.30 -9.32
C ILE A 81 14.15 15.69 -10.72
N LEU A 82 14.69 14.48 -10.77
CA LEU A 82 14.78 13.66 -11.97
C LEU A 82 13.78 12.50 -11.90
N LYS A 83 13.34 12.03 -13.08
CA LYS A 83 12.48 10.85 -13.20
C LYS A 83 13.15 9.63 -12.57
N SER A 84 12.36 8.75 -11.97
CA SER A 84 12.86 7.56 -11.25
C SER A 84 13.58 6.54 -12.14
N ASP A 85 13.38 6.60 -13.45
CA ASP A 85 14.09 5.76 -14.44
C ASP A 85 15.44 6.38 -14.87
N ASN A 86 15.72 7.64 -14.51
CA ASN A 86 17.01 8.25 -14.71
C ASN A 86 18.00 7.70 -13.66
N PRO A 87 19.14 7.12 -14.09
CA PRO A 87 20.17 6.63 -13.17
C PRO A 87 20.70 7.69 -12.20
N ASP A 88 20.67 8.96 -12.60
CA ASP A 88 21.17 10.10 -11.81
C ASP A 88 20.14 10.61 -10.79
N SER A 89 18.89 10.13 -10.84
CA SER A 89 17.87 10.48 -9.85
C SER A 89 18.25 9.97 -8.46
N ASN A 90 17.88 10.70 -7.41
CA ASN A 90 18.04 10.26 -6.01
C ASN A 90 17.30 8.93 -5.74
N VAL A 91 16.22 8.65 -6.48
CA VAL A 91 15.49 7.36 -6.45
C VAL A 91 15.81 6.47 -7.65
N GLY A 92 16.85 6.79 -8.41
CA GLY A 92 17.37 6.00 -9.52
C GLY A 92 18.10 4.74 -9.05
N GLU A 93 18.38 3.83 -9.98
CA GLU A 93 19.01 2.53 -9.67
C GLU A 93 20.34 2.66 -8.92
N ASN A 94 21.13 3.69 -9.24
CA ASN A 94 22.45 3.90 -8.66
C ASN A 94 22.42 4.53 -7.26
N HIS A 95 21.43 5.38 -6.97
CA HIS A 95 21.38 6.17 -5.74
C HIS A 95 20.39 5.64 -4.70
N LYS A 96 19.46 4.74 -5.06
CA LYS A 96 18.45 4.20 -4.13
C LYS A 96 19.04 3.67 -2.82
N VAL A 97 20.16 2.95 -2.87
CA VAL A 97 20.84 2.41 -1.68
C VAL A 97 21.31 3.53 -0.76
N GLU A 98 21.92 4.58 -1.32
CA GLU A 98 22.38 5.74 -0.57
C GLU A 98 21.21 6.55 0.00
N THR A 99 20.19 6.82 -0.81
CA THR A 99 18.99 7.57 -0.40
C THR A 99 18.26 6.88 0.76
N CYS A 100 18.00 5.58 0.65
CA CYS A 100 17.39 4.83 1.75
C CYS A 100 18.35 4.69 2.94
N GLY A 101 19.65 4.61 2.67
CA GLY A 101 20.72 4.48 3.66
C GLY A 101 20.88 5.68 4.59
N LYS A 102 20.35 6.85 4.22
CA LYS A 102 20.33 8.06 5.07
C LYS A 102 19.66 7.79 6.42
N CYS A 103 18.56 7.02 6.44
CA CYS A 103 17.85 6.64 7.66
C CYS A 103 17.98 5.14 7.98
N HIS A 104 18.07 4.27 6.97
CA HIS A 104 18.22 2.82 7.16
C HIS A 104 19.68 2.39 7.04
N THR A 105 20.44 2.54 8.12
CA THR A 105 21.85 2.11 8.16
C THR A 105 21.99 0.63 7.78
N GLY A 106 22.83 0.34 6.78
CA GLY A 106 23.02 -1.03 6.28
C GLY A 106 21.98 -1.48 5.24
N ALA A 107 21.14 -0.58 4.72
CA ALA A 107 20.26 -0.88 3.59
C ALA A 107 21.05 -1.45 2.41
N GLY A 108 20.70 -2.66 1.97
CA GLY A 108 21.31 -3.32 0.83
C GLY A 108 20.45 -3.27 -0.44
N LYS A 109 20.98 -3.78 -1.54
CA LYS A 109 20.25 -3.86 -2.83
C LYS A 109 18.90 -4.57 -2.75
N ASN A 110 18.76 -5.56 -1.88
CA ASN A 110 17.49 -6.27 -1.69
C ASN A 110 16.45 -5.45 -0.92
N PHE A 111 16.89 -4.58 -0.01
CA PHE A 111 16.01 -3.71 0.77
C PHE A 111 15.33 -2.67 -0.13
N VAL A 112 16.12 -2.04 -1.00
CA VAL A 112 15.65 -0.96 -1.89
C VAL A 112 14.88 -1.43 -3.12
N LYS A 113 14.59 -2.74 -3.23
CA LYS A 113 13.66 -3.27 -4.24
C LYS A 113 12.21 -2.91 -3.95
N HIS A 114 11.91 -2.51 -2.71
CA HIS A 114 10.57 -2.06 -2.34
C HIS A 114 10.20 -0.77 -3.10
N ILE A 115 8.99 -0.74 -3.65
CA ILE A 115 8.45 0.44 -4.34
C ILE A 115 7.58 1.19 -3.34
N ALA A 116 8.03 2.39 -2.94
CA ALA A 116 7.36 3.19 -1.91
C ALA A 116 5.94 3.64 -2.32
N HIS A 117 5.72 3.94 -3.61
CA HIS A 117 4.41 4.33 -4.14
C HIS A 117 4.21 3.76 -5.55
N PRO A 118 3.69 2.53 -5.67
CA PRO A 118 3.47 1.93 -6.98
C PRO A 118 2.41 2.71 -7.76
N ALA A 119 2.53 2.71 -9.09
CA ALA A 119 1.49 3.29 -9.95
C ALA A 119 0.15 2.58 -9.72
N PHE A 120 -0.95 3.35 -9.77
CA PHE A 120 -2.28 2.81 -9.51
C PHE A 120 -2.65 1.74 -10.54
N LYS A 121 -2.98 0.54 -10.05
CA LYS A 121 -3.38 -0.59 -10.90
C LYS A 121 -4.83 -0.40 -11.33
N THR A 122 -5.03 0.03 -12.58
CA THR A 122 -6.37 0.21 -13.14
C THR A 122 -7.03 -1.12 -13.53
N ARG A 123 -8.33 -1.12 -13.84
CA ARG A 123 -9.02 -2.32 -14.39
C ARG A 123 -8.30 -2.88 -15.63
N LYS A 124 -7.71 -2.02 -16.46
CA LYS A 124 -6.92 -2.43 -17.63
C LYS A 124 -5.68 -3.25 -17.23
N PHE A 125 -5.00 -2.84 -16.16
CA PHE A 125 -3.86 -3.60 -15.61
C PHE A 125 -4.26 -5.03 -15.24
N TYR A 126 -5.40 -5.22 -14.56
CA TYR A 126 -5.87 -6.57 -14.20
C TYR A 126 -6.38 -7.37 -15.41
N ALA A 127 -6.97 -6.70 -16.40
CA ALA A 127 -7.37 -7.35 -17.66
C ALA A 127 -6.14 -7.85 -18.46
N GLU A 128 -5.04 -7.09 -18.46
CA GLU A 128 -3.77 -7.52 -19.07
C GLU A 128 -3.09 -8.63 -18.26
N ALA A 129 -3.17 -8.59 -16.92
CA ALA A 129 -2.65 -9.66 -16.07
C ALA A 129 -3.32 -11.02 -16.34
N TYR A 130 -4.61 -11.04 -16.71
CA TYR A 130 -5.30 -12.25 -17.16
C TYR A 130 -4.64 -12.86 -18.42
N LYS A 131 -4.14 -12.01 -19.33
CA LYS A 131 -3.42 -12.48 -20.53
C LYS A 131 -2.13 -13.21 -20.15
N THR A 132 -1.40 -12.70 -19.17
CA THR A 132 -0.21 -13.38 -18.61
C THR A 132 -0.54 -14.73 -18.00
N PHE A 133 -1.70 -14.87 -17.35
CA PHE A 133 -2.19 -16.16 -16.84
C PHE A 133 -2.44 -17.16 -17.97
N THR A 134 -3.07 -16.72 -19.06
CA THR A 134 -3.30 -17.57 -20.24
C THR A 134 -2.01 -17.96 -20.97
N GLU A 135 -0.99 -17.10 -20.98
CA GLU A 135 0.29 -17.33 -21.66
C GLU A 135 1.23 -18.24 -20.85
N LYS A 136 1.32 -18.06 -19.52
CA LYS A 136 2.20 -18.86 -18.65
C LYS A 136 1.58 -20.20 -18.22
N GLY A 137 0.26 -20.33 -18.29
CA GLY A 137 -0.48 -21.48 -17.78
C GLY A 137 -0.42 -21.60 -16.25
N ILE A 138 -1.20 -22.52 -15.69
CA ILE A 138 -1.35 -22.69 -14.23
C ILE A 138 -0.01 -23.02 -13.54
N LEU A 139 0.82 -23.86 -14.17
CA LEU A 139 2.13 -24.27 -13.63
C LEU A 139 3.13 -23.11 -13.62
N GLY A 140 3.15 -22.28 -14.66
CA GLY A 140 4.03 -21.12 -14.73
C GLY A 140 3.64 -20.00 -13.75
N VAL A 141 2.36 -19.91 -13.39
CA VAL A 141 1.87 -18.98 -12.36
C VAL A 141 2.21 -19.50 -10.96
N LEU A 142 2.07 -20.79 -10.70
CA LEU A 142 2.41 -21.39 -9.40
C LEU A 142 3.91 -21.51 -9.14
N ALA A 143 4.76 -21.36 -10.15
CA ALA A 143 6.20 -21.25 -9.98
C ALA A 143 6.63 -19.96 -9.27
N ASP A 144 5.79 -18.91 -9.28
CA ASP A 144 6.03 -17.69 -8.51
C ASP A 144 5.72 -17.92 -7.01
N PRO A 145 6.68 -17.71 -6.09
CA PRO A 145 6.49 -18.00 -4.67
C PRO A 145 5.31 -17.26 -4.04
N GLN A 146 5.05 -16.02 -4.46
CA GLN A 146 3.95 -15.22 -3.92
C GLN A 146 2.59 -15.77 -4.39
N SER A 147 2.50 -16.19 -5.64
CA SER A 147 1.31 -16.83 -6.20
C SER A 147 1.02 -18.19 -5.56
N TYR A 148 2.06 -18.98 -5.27
CA TYR A 148 1.93 -20.24 -4.51
C TYR A 148 1.39 -20.00 -3.09
N LEU A 149 2.00 -19.07 -2.36
CA LEU A 149 1.56 -18.73 -1.00
C LEU A 149 0.12 -18.22 -0.97
N ALA A 150 -0.27 -17.38 -1.93
CA ALA A 150 -1.64 -16.89 -2.05
C ALA A 150 -2.64 -18.03 -2.28
N LEU A 151 -2.32 -19.00 -3.15
CA LEU A 151 -3.18 -20.17 -3.37
C LEU A 151 -3.33 -20.99 -2.08
N VAL A 152 -2.22 -21.29 -1.42
CA VAL A 152 -2.22 -22.06 -0.16
C VAL A 152 -3.09 -21.35 0.89
N PHE A 153 -2.94 -20.04 1.04
CA PHE A 153 -3.77 -19.24 1.96
C PHE A 153 -5.27 -19.35 1.65
N VAL A 154 -5.67 -19.23 0.37
CA VAL A 154 -7.08 -19.35 -0.04
C VAL A 154 -7.63 -20.74 0.24
N LEU A 155 -6.84 -21.80 0.00
CA LEU A 155 -7.23 -23.17 0.32
C LEU A 155 -7.44 -23.36 1.83
N TYR A 156 -6.54 -22.83 2.66
CA TYR A 156 -6.70 -22.85 4.11
C TYR A 156 -7.97 -22.12 4.58
N MET A 157 -8.25 -20.94 4.01
CA MET A 157 -9.50 -20.21 4.31
C MET A 157 -10.75 -21.02 3.93
N GLY A 158 -10.70 -21.78 2.84
CA GLY A 158 -11.77 -22.71 2.45
C GLY A 158 -11.99 -23.83 3.46
N ILE A 159 -10.91 -24.47 3.93
CA ILE A 159 -10.97 -25.52 4.96
C ILE A 159 -11.56 -24.97 6.26
N ILE A 160 -11.11 -23.79 6.68
CA ILE A 160 -11.62 -23.11 7.87
C ILE A 160 -13.13 -22.83 7.71
N ALA A 161 -13.54 -22.24 6.59
CA ALA A 161 -14.95 -21.93 6.33
C ALA A 161 -15.83 -23.20 6.33
N GLN A 162 -15.34 -24.30 5.76
CA GLN A 162 -16.03 -25.59 5.76
C GLN A 162 -16.19 -26.14 7.18
N ALA A 163 -15.12 -26.13 7.98
CA ALA A 163 -15.16 -26.60 9.36
C ALA A 163 -16.19 -25.81 10.19
N PHE A 164 -16.13 -24.47 10.14
CA PHE A 164 -17.09 -23.63 10.86
C PHE A 164 -18.53 -23.82 10.38
N SER A 165 -18.75 -24.03 9.08
CA SER A 165 -20.09 -24.31 8.53
C SER A 165 -20.64 -25.65 9.03
N MET A 166 -19.80 -26.69 9.12
CA MET A 166 -20.19 -28.00 9.62
C MET A 166 -20.52 -27.97 11.12
N PHE A 167 -19.64 -27.37 11.93
CA PHE A 167 -19.88 -27.23 13.38
C PHE A 167 -21.09 -26.34 13.67
N GLY A 168 -21.19 -25.19 13.00
CA GLY A 168 -22.31 -24.27 13.12
C GLY A 168 -23.64 -24.93 12.71
N GLY A 169 -23.64 -25.67 11.60
CA GLY A 169 -24.81 -26.42 11.14
C GLY A 169 -25.24 -27.50 12.16
N HIS A 170 -24.29 -28.27 12.70
CA HIS A 170 -24.60 -29.27 13.73
C HIS A 170 -25.19 -28.65 15.00
N ALA A 171 -24.57 -27.58 15.50
CA ALA A 171 -25.05 -26.85 16.67
C ALA A 171 -26.46 -26.28 16.46
N LEU A 172 -26.72 -25.71 15.27
CA LEU A 172 -28.03 -25.19 14.90
C LEU A 172 -29.09 -26.29 14.88
N LEU A 173 -28.78 -27.45 14.29
CA LEU A 173 -29.72 -28.59 14.25
C LEU A 173 -30.02 -29.13 15.66
N MET A 174 -29.03 -29.19 16.54
CA MET A 174 -29.23 -29.58 17.94
C MET A 174 -30.11 -28.58 18.67
N TRP A 175 -29.88 -27.29 18.49
CA TRP A 175 -30.72 -26.24 19.08
C TRP A 175 -32.17 -26.30 18.57
N ILE A 176 -32.37 -26.47 17.26
CA ILE A 176 -33.71 -26.67 16.67
C ILE A 176 -34.40 -27.90 17.28
N ARG A 177 -33.67 -29.00 17.45
CA ARG A 177 -34.21 -30.20 18.11
C ARG A 177 -34.66 -29.89 19.53
N THR A 178 -33.84 -29.21 20.34
CA THR A 178 -34.20 -28.82 21.71
C THR A 178 -35.50 -28.01 21.73
N LEU A 179 -35.63 -27.02 20.84
CA LEU A 179 -36.87 -26.23 20.72
C LEU A 179 -38.10 -27.07 20.35
N LEU A 180 -37.93 -28.05 19.46
CA LEU A 180 -39.02 -28.96 19.06
C LEU A 180 -39.41 -29.92 20.18
N ASP A 181 -38.44 -30.40 20.97
CA ASP A 181 -38.65 -31.29 22.11
C ASP A 181 -39.36 -30.53 23.25
N GLU A 182 -38.96 -29.29 23.55
CA GLU A 182 -39.65 -28.40 24.50
C GLU A 182 -41.11 -28.16 24.09
N ARG A 183 -41.37 -27.90 22.80
CA ARG A 183 -42.72 -27.72 22.27
C ARG A 183 -43.60 -28.97 22.44
N LYS A 184 -43.04 -30.17 22.33
CA LYS A 184 -43.77 -31.44 22.48
C LYS A 184 -43.97 -31.83 23.95
N GLY A 185 -42.99 -31.55 24.81
CA GLY A 185 -43.04 -31.84 26.24
C GLY A 185 -44.02 -30.96 27.03
N GLY A 186 -44.29 -29.74 26.57
CA GLY A 186 -45.26 -28.83 27.19
C GLY A 186 -46.75 -29.22 27.05
N GLY A 187 -47.07 -30.38 26.44
CA GLY A 187 -48.46 -30.81 26.18
C GLY A 187 -48.89 -32.12 26.84
N GLY A 188 -48.08 -32.73 27.71
CA GLY A 188 -48.37 -34.09 28.19
C GLY A 188 -47.63 -34.53 29.45
N HIS A 189 -47.62 -33.70 30.49
CA HIS A 189 -47.30 -34.11 31.86
C HIS A 189 -48.18 -33.33 32.84
N ASP A 190 -49.50 -33.47 32.69
CA ASP A 190 -50.43 -33.24 33.79
C ASP A 190 -50.83 -34.62 34.34
N HIS A 191 -50.38 -34.87 35.57
CA HIS A 191 -50.84 -35.95 36.44
C HIS A 191 -52.33 -35.77 36.80
#